data_AF-U1R2X8-F1
#
_entry.id   AF-U1R2X8-F1
#
_cell.length_a   1.000
_cell.length_b   1.000
_cell.length_c   1.000
_cell.angle_alpha   90.00
_cell.angle_beta   90.00
_cell.angle_gamma   90.00
#
_symmetry.space_group_name_H-M   'P 1'
#
loop_
_entity.id
_entity.type
_entity.pdbx_description
1 polymer ?
#
loop_
_entity_poly.entity_id
_entity_poly.type
_entity_poly.pdbx_seq_one_letter_code
_entity_poly.pdbx_strand_id
1 'polypeptide(L)'
;MNHIGTVRNKKEFAMKKTIVILTALLLAACTSFSHSNKSVSTQQGDAKAQEEVSITPPKKTKVGFLQLMPGIFYYVDTDSIWVDNKDKRLIHFDAVINLDKGLYVFEEHPKLYAKSMRQYKILNCENHHFTHVRSDFYADFWGEGIRTAPKRQSQHTITLQPQSSLYILGEVICANMYRRK
;
A
#
# COMPACT_ATOMS: atom_id res chain seq x y z
N MET A 1 -44.33 -30.17 45.32
CA MET A 1 -44.33 -29.57 46.68
C MET A 1 -43.04 -28.80 46.89
N ASN A 2 -43.20 -27.48 46.96
CA ASN A 2 -42.47 -26.46 47.74
C ASN A 2 -40.94 -26.54 47.90
N HIS A 3 -40.21 -25.54 47.37
CA HIS A 3 -39.80 -24.30 48.06
C HIS A 3 -38.78 -23.57 47.17
N ILE A 4 -39.08 -22.41 46.59
CA ILE A 4 -38.95 -21.04 47.15
C ILE A 4 -37.53 -20.74 47.64
N GLY A 5 -36.87 -19.79 46.97
CA GLY A 5 -35.59 -19.23 47.37
C GLY A 5 -35.24 -17.98 46.56
N THR A 6 -36.12 -16.97 46.58
CA THR A 6 -35.85 -15.63 46.05
C THR A 6 -34.93 -14.88 47.02
N VAL A 7 -33.76 -14.42 46.56
CA VAL A 7 -33.09 -13.26 47.17
C VAL A 7 -32.58 -12.34 46.06
N ARG A 8 -33.36 -11.28 45.83
CA ARG A 8 -32.91 -10.02 45.25
C ARG A 8 -31.73 -9.52 46.09
N ASN A 9 -30.61 -9.22 45.46
CA ASN A 9 -29.67 -8.25 46.01
C ASN A 9 -29.52 -7.08 45.03
N LYS A 10 -30.30 -6.06 45.32
CA LYS A 10 -30.29 -4.72 44.74
C LYS A 10 -29.03 -4.06 45.29
N LYS A 11 -28.00 -3.83 44.48
CA LYS A 11 -26.95 -2.86 44.81
C LYS A 11 -27.14 -1.63 43.93
N GLU A 12 -27.66 -0.61 44.59
CA GLU A 12 -27.79 0.76 44.10
C GLU A 12 -26.42 1.29 43.66
N PHE A 13 -26.33 1.74 42.40
CA PHE A 13 -25.27 2.65 41.98
C PHE A 13 -25.69 4.07 42.37
N ALA A 14 -25.21 4.54 43.52
CA ALA A 14 -25.40 5.92 43.94
C ALA A 14 -24.51 6.85 43.10
N MET A 15 -25.14 7.60 42.20
CA MET A 15 -24.54 8.66 41.39
C MET A 15 -24.19 9.86 42.29
N LYS A 16 -22.92 10.01 42.68
CA LYS A 16 -22.43 11.23 43.33
C LYS A 16 -22.31 12.34 42.27
N LYS A 17 -23.31 13.22 42.24
CA LYS A 17 -23.29 14.49 41.50
C LYS A 17 -22.34 15.45 42.22
N THR A 18 -21.16 15.68 41.65
CA THR A 18 -20.26 16.76 42.09
C THR A 18 -20.24 17.80 40.98
N ILE A 19 -21.09 18.81 41.14
CA ILE A 19 -21.07 20.05 40.35
C ILE A 19 -20.22 21.03 41.14
N VAL A 20 -19.07 21.41 40.60
CA VAL A 20 -18.34 22.62 41.03
C VAL A 20 -18.14 23.47 39.78
N ILE A 21 -18.79 24.63 39.80
CA ILE A 21 -18.85 25.61 38.72
C ILE A 21 -18.16 26.90 39.22
N LEU A 22 -17.49 27.59 38.27
CA LEU A 22 -16.92 28.95 38.29
C LEU A 22 -15.64 29.13 39.13
N THR A 23 -14.54 29.72 38.62
CA THR A 23 -14.38 30.98 37.87
C THR A 23 -13.16 30.91 36.92
N ALA A 24 -13.24 31.28 35.64
CA ALA A 24 -13.19 32.62 34.99
C ALA A 24 -11.79 33.00 34.45
N LEU A 25 -11.71 32.95 33.11
CA LEU A 25 -11.08 33.90 32.17
C LEU A 25 -9.62 34.33 32.39
N LEU A 26 -8.73 33.73 31.60
CA LEU A 26 -7.58 34.44 31.01
C LEU A 26 -7.67 34.33 29.48
N LEU A 27 -7.77 35.50 28.85
CA LEU A 27 -7.82 35.72 27.40
C LEU A 27 -6.42 35.65 26.79
N ALA A 28 -6.42 35.35 25.48
CA ALA A 28 -5.33 35.43 24.49
C ALA A 28 -4.34 34.24 24.50
N ALA A 29 -4.04 33.56 23.39
CA ALA A 29 -4.20 33.91 21.98
C ALA A 29 -4.48 32.65 21.14
N CYS A 30 -5.29 32.84 20.10
CA CYS A 30 -5.47 31.88 19.02
C CYS A 30 -4.14 31.63 18.31
N THR A 31 -3.54 30.46 18.48
CA THR A 31 -2.59 29.93 17.51
C THR A 31 -3.33 28.95 16.62
N SER A 32 -3.93 29.48 15.57
CA SER A 32 -4.20 28.71 14.37
C SER A 32 -2.89 28.06 13.96
N PHE A 33 -2.81 26.72 13.95
CA PHE A 33 -1.74 26.00 13.27
C PHE A 33 -1.90 26.22 11.76
N SER A 34 -1.53 27.42 11.30
CA SER A 34 -1.12 27.62 9.92
C SER A 34 0.29 27.07 9.81
N HIS A 35 0.48 26.09 8.92
CA HIS A 35 1.80 25.65 8.48
C HIS A 35 2.63 26.87 8.07
N SER A 36 3.51 27.29 8.96
CA SER A 36 4.57 28.25 8.64
C SER A 36 5.57 27.52 7.77
N ASN A 37 5.46 27.71 6.46
CA ASN A 37 6.57 27.52 5.52
C ASN A 37 7.69 28.49 5.92
N LYS A 38 8.53 28.08 6.87
CA LYS A 38 9.84 28.70 7.06
C LYS A 38 10.79 28.11 6.03
N SER A 39 10.95 28.86 4.95
CA SER A 39 12.09 28.77 4.05
C SER A 39 13.38 28.94 4.85
N VAL A 40 14.12 27.85 4.98
CA VAL A 40 15.55 27.89 5.32
C VAL A 40 16.28 28.04 3.99
N SER A 41 16.79 29.23 3.74
CA SER A 41 17.76 29.49 2.68
C SER A 41 19.13 29.02 3.16
N THR A 42 19.64 27.94 2.57
CA THR A 42 21.08 27.64 2.58
C THR A 42 21.46 27.00 1.25
N GLN A 43 22.09 27.83 0.42
CA GLN A 43 23.03 27.52 -0.67
C GLN A 43 22.67 26.41 -1.68
N GLN A 44 22.12 26.88 -2.80
CA GLN A 44 22.63 26.67 -4.17
C GLN A 44 23.03 25.25 -4.57
N GLY A 45 22.01 24.44 -4.83
CA GLY A 45 21.92 23.69 -6.07
C GLY A 45 20.48 23.87 -6.55
N ASP A 46 20.26 24.55 -7.66
CA ASP A 46 18.92 24.72 -8.25
C ASP A 46 18.40 23.36 -8.75
N ALA A 47 17.99 22.49 -7.83
CA ALA A 47 17.06 21.42 -8.12
C ALA A 47 15.71 22.10 -8.31
N LYS A 48 15.49 22.64 -9.52
CA LYS A 48 14.19 23.11 -9.98
C LYS A 48 13.19 22.04 -9.57
N ALA A 49 12.30 22.33 -8.62
CA ALA A 49 11.25 21.42 -8.22
C ALA A 49 10.52 21.03 -9.49
N GLN A 50 10.71 19.77 -9.92
CA GLN A 50 10.09 19.29 -11.14
C GLN A 50 8.59 19.42 -10.96
N GLU A 51 7.93 20.09 -11.90
CA GLU A 51 6.50 20.31 -11.88
C GLU A 51 5.78 18.97 -11.76
N GLU A 52 4.88 18.87 -10.79
CA GLU A 52 4.12 17.65 -10.54
C GLU A 52 3.16 17.41 -11.70
N VAL A 53 3.42 16.38 -12.51
CA VAL A 53 2.56 16.04 -13.65
C VAL A 53 1.47 15.09 -13.19
N SER A 54 0.23 15.57 -13.11
CA SER A 54 -0.92 14.68 -12.93
C SER A 54 -1.15 13.89 -14.22
N ILE A 55 -1.32 12.58 -14.10
CA ILE A 55 -1.61 11.67 -15.20
C ILE A 55 -2.86 10.87 -14.87
N THR A 56 -3.64 10.51 -15.89
CA THR A 56 -4.88 9.74 -15.72
C THR A 56 -4.64 8.28 -16.11
N PRO A 57 -4.63 7.33 -15.16
CA PRO A 57 -4.52 5.92 -15.47
C PRO A 57 -5.68 5.41 -16.33
N PRO A 58 -5.48 4.39 -17.17
CA PRO A 58 -6.56 3.78 -17.93
C PRO A 58 -7.61 3.18 -16.97
N LYS A 59 -8.89 3.50 -17.20
CA LYS A 59 -10.00 2.98 -16.39
C LYS A 59 -10.31 1.52 -16.69
N LYS A 60 -10.10 1.10 -17.95
CA LYS A 60 -10.33 -0.27 -18.39
C LYS A 60 -9.06 -1.09 -18.15
N THR A 61 -9.19 -2.18 -17.41
CA THR A 61 -8.12 -3.14 -17.21
C THR A 61 -7.71 -3.76 -18.55
N LYS A 62 -6.41 -3.79 -18.83
CA LYS A 62 -5.83 -4.44 -20.01
C LYS A 62 -6.01 -5.96 -19.92
N VAL A 63 -6.23 -6.62 -21.06
CA VAL A 63 -6.27 -8.10 -21.11
C VAL A 63 -4.93 -8.65 -20.63
N GLY A 64 -4.96 -9.76 -19.87
CA GLY A 64 -3.77 -10.33 -19.22
C GLY A 64 -3.41 -9.68 -17.87
N PHE A 65 -4.22 -8.72 -17.39
CA PHE A 65 -4.02 -8.11 -16.08
C PHE A 65 -5.23 -8.34 -15.16
N LEU A 66 -4.95 -8.70 -13.92
CA LEU A 66 -5.93 -8.85 -12.84
C LEU A 66 -5.81 -7.68 -11.86
N GLN A 67 -6.88 -6.92 -11.64
CA GLN A 67 -6.87 -5.82 -10.66
C GLN A 67 -6.98 -6.36 -9.23
N LEU A 68 -6.09 -5.93 -8.34
CA LEU A 68 -6.02 -6.45 -6.96
C LEU A 68 -7.15 -5.98 -6.06
N MET A 69 -7.55 -4.71 -6.19
CA MET A 69 -8.69 -4.17 -5.47
C MET A 69 -9.41 -3.12 -6.32
N PRO A 70 -10.74 -2.97 -6.16
CA PRO A 70 -11.47 -1.87 -6.78
C PRO A 70 -10.90 -0.51 -6.37
N GLY A 71 -10.80 0.41 -7.32
CA GLY A 71 -10.40 1.80 -7.05
C GLY A 71 -8.90 2.04 -6.89
N ILE A 72 -8.05 1.01 -6.92
CA ILE A 72 -6.59 1.17 -6.98
C ILE A 72 -6.04 0.67 -8.32
N PHE A 73 -5.07 1.38 -8.88
CA PHE A 73 -4.46 1.02 -10.16
C PHE A 73 -3.30 0.03 -9.97
N TYR A 74 -3.55 -1.05 -9.21
CA TYR A 74 -2.58 -2.08 -8.88
C TYR A 74 -3.07 -3.43 -9.41
N TYR A 75 -2.25 -4.05 -10.25
CA TYR A 75 -2.60 -5.20 -11.06
C TYR A 75 -1.55 -6.31 -10.92
N VAL A 76 -1.95 -7.54 -11.21
CA VAL A 76 -1.06 -8.67 -11.45
C VAL A 76 -1.05 -8.93 -12.94
N ASP A 77 0.15 -9.05 -13.51
CA ASP A 77 0.33 -9.55 -14.87
C ASP A 77 0.19 -11.08 -14.84
N THR A 78 -0.91 -11.60 -15.37
CA THR A 78 -1.23 -13.03 -15.28
C THR A 78 -0.30 -13.89 -16.12
N ASP A 79 0.25 -13.35 -17.20
CA ASP A 79 1.16 -14.06 -18.09
C ASP A 79 2.58 -14.18 -17.49
N SER A 80 2.88 -13.34 -16.50
CA SER A 80 4.14 -13.39 -15.75
C SER A 80 4.18 -14.46 -14.65
N ILE A 81 3.08 -15.16 -14.38
CA ILE A 81 2.99 -16.10 -13.26
C ILE A 81 3.68 -17.42 -13.61
N TRP A 82 4.69 -17.82 -12.82
CA TRP A 82 5.37 -19.11 -13.00
C TRP A 82 5.80 -19.75 -11.67
N VAL A 83 5.87 -21.09 -11.66
CA VAL A 83 6.32 -21.88 -10.49
C VAL A 83 7.83 -22.06 -10.55
N ASP A 84 8.54 -21.79 -9.46
CA ASP A 84 10.00 -21.97 -9.40
C ASP A 84 10.42 -23.39 -9.84
N ASN A 85 11.53 -23.50 -10.55
CA ASN A 85 11.98 -24.78 -11.07
C ASN A 85 12.65 -25.67 -10.01
N LYS A 86 13.26 -25.08 -8.98
CA LYS A 86 13.97 -25.75 -7.89
C LYS A 86 13.10 -25.90 -6.64
N ASP A 87 12.35 -24.88 -6.26
CA ASP A 87 11.49 -24.88 -5.07
C ASP A 87 10.01 -24.69 -5.45
N LYS A 88 9.27 -25.80 -5.61
CA LYS A 88 7.87 -25.78 -6.06
C LYS A 88 6.89 -25.05 -5.14
N ARG A 89 7.33 -24.61 -3.95
CA ARG A 89 6.54 -23.77 -3.05
C ARG A 89 6.55 -22.31 -3.48
N LEU A 90 7.53 -21.89 -4.28
CA LEU A 90 7.72 -20.52 -4.70
C LEU A 90 7.01 -20.26 -6.03
N ILE A 91 6.17 -19.23 -6.05
CA ILE A 91 5.48 -18.72 -7.23
C ILE A 91 5.98 -17.32 -7.50
N HIS A 92 6.39 -17.08 -8.72
CA HIS A 92 6.95 -15.85 -9.20
C HIS A 92 5.94 -15.13 -10.08
N PHE A 93 5.87 -13.81 -9.97
CA PHE A 93 5.00 -13.01 -10.82
C PHE A 93 5.38 -11.53 -10.73
N ASP A 94 4.89 -10.75 -11.68
CA ASP A 94 4.97 -9.32 -11.68
C ASP A 94 3.64 -8.69 -11.26
N ALA A 95 3.75 -7.70 -10.38
CA ALA A 95 2.65 -6.81 -10.05
C ALA A 95 2.94 -5.43 -10.66
N VAL A 96 1.95 -4.81 -11.29
CA VAL A 96 2.09 -3.55 -12.03
C VAL A 96 1.20 -2.49 -11.42
N ILE A 97 1.77 -1.31 -11.19
CA ILE A 97 1.08 -0.13 -10.67
C ILE A 97 1.06 0.93 -11.77
N ASN A 98 -0.12 1.35 -12.22
CA ASN A 98 -0.26 2.55 -13.06
C ASN A 98 -0.31 3.77 -12.13
N LEU A 99 0.58 4.73 -12.36
CA LEU A 99 0.76 5.91 -11.53
C LEU A 99 -0.27 6.98 -11.90
N ASP A 100 -0.73 7.75 -10.93
CA ASP A 100 -1.57 8.95 -11.09
C ASP A 100 -0.74 10.25 -11.13
N LYS A 101 0.56 10.13 -10.87
CA LYS A 101 1.56 11.20 -10.96
C LYS A 101 2.77 10.72 -11.75
N GLY A 102 3.21 11.52 -12.71
CA GLY A 102 4.40 11.26 -13.50
C GLY A 102 5.67 11.41 -12.65
N LEU A 103 6.55 10.40 -12.71
CA LEU A 103 7.85 10.43 -12.02
C LEU A 103 9.00 10.60 -13.02
N TYR A 104 9.77 11.69 -12.94
CA TYR A 104 10.91 11.92 -13.82
C TYR A 104 12.14 11.11 -13.38
N VAL A 105 12.18 9.83 -13.77
CA VAL A 105 13.20 8.86 -13.35
C VAL A 105 14.15 8.43 -14.49
N PHE A 106 14.00 9.00 -15.68
CA PHE A 106 14.82 8.68 -16.86
C PHE A 106 15.97 9.67 -17.02
N GLU A 107 17.18 9.28 -16.61
CA GLU A 107 18.39 10.13 -16.68
C GLU A 107 18.69 10.59 -18.13
N GLU A 108 18.56 9.69 -19.11
CA GLU A 108 18.83 9.95 -20.54
C GLU A 108 17.67 10.69 -21.25
N HIS A 109 16.49 10.74 -20.64
CA HIS A 109 15.29 11.36 -21.20
C HIS A 109 14.63 12.29 -20.17
N PRO A 110 15.21 13.47 -19.86
CA PRO A 110 14.80 14.30 -18.72
C PRO A 110 13.38 14.89 -18.82
N LYS A 111 12.77 14.89 -20.01
CA LYS A 111 11.37 15.32 -20.23
C LYS A 111 10.38 14.16 -20.13
N LEU A 112 10.87 12.92 -20.07
CA LEU A 112 10.06 11.73 -19.95
C LEU A 112 9.81 11.43 -18.48
N TYR A 113 8.58 11.06 -18.16
CA TYR A 113 8.20 10.61 -16.83
C TYR A 113 7.63 9.20 -16.91
N ALA A 114 7.79 8.43 -15.83
CA ALA A 114 7.20 7.10 -15.70
C ALA A 114 5.70 7.21 -15.48
N LYS A 115 4.95 6.35 -16.16
CA LYS A 115 3.50 6.19 -16.02
C LYS A 115 3.13 4.91 -15.29
N SER A 116 4.06 3.97 -15.18
CA SER A 116 3.85 2.76 -14.38
C SER A 116 5.13 2.25 -13.73
N MET A 117 4.94 1.37 -12.76
CA MET A 117 5.99 0.63 -12.09
C MET A 117 5.63 -0.86 -12.13
N ARG A 118 6.59 -1.71 -12.52
CA ARG A 118 6.48 -3.17 -12.48
C ARG A 118 7.34 -3.68 -11.34
N GLN A 119 6.77 -4.55 -10.52
CA GLN A 119 7.40 -5.07 -9.31
C GLN A 119 7.46 -6.59 -9.40
N TYR A 120 8.67 -7.13 -9.38
CA TYR A 120 8.88 -8.56 -9.36
C TYR A 120 8.67 -9.11 -7.94
N LYS A 121 7.81 -10.12 -7.83
CA LYS A 121 7.36 -10.73 -6.57
C LYS A 121 7.63 -12.22 -6.55
N ILE A 122 7.82 -12.72 -5.32
CA ILE A 122 7.85 -14.16 -5.03
C ILE A 122 6.88 -14.41 -3.88
N LEU A 123 5.98 -15.36 -4.07
CA LEU A 123 5.07 -15.86 -3.07
C LEU A 123 5.46 -17.28 -2.69
N ASN A 124 5.64 -17.54 -1.40
CA ASN A 124 5.80 -18.89 -0.88
C ASN A 124 4.43 -19.42 -0.42
N CYS A 125 3.92 -20.44 -1.11
CA CYS A 125 2.61 -21.04 -0.86
C CYS A 125 2.54 -21.95 0.37
N GLU A 126 3.67 -22.24 1.02
CA GLU A 126 3.68 -23.04 2.25
C GLU A 126 3.49 -22.20 3.50
N ASN A 127 4.06 -21.00 3.53
CA ASN A 127 4.10 -20.13 4.72
C ASN A 127 3.57 -18.70 4.48
N HIS A 128 3.02 -18.44 3.30
CA HIS A 128 2.46 -17.14 2.90
C HIS A 128 3.46 -15.98 2.98
N HIS A 129 4.75 -16.29 2.85
CA HIS A 129 5.76 -15.24 2.71
C HIS A 129 5.67 -14.61 1.33
N PHE A 130 5.59 -13.29 1.31
CA PHE A 130 5.54 -12.48 0.11
C PHE A 130 6.79 -11.60 0.06
N THR A 131 7.62 -11.84 -0.94
CA THR A 131 8.88 -11.14 -1.16
C THR A 131 8.73 -10.15 -2.31
N HIS A 132 8.94 -8.87 -2.01
CA HIS A 132 9.30 -7.88 -3.02
C HIS A 132 10.77 -8.09 -3.39
N VAL A 133 11.06 -8.35 -4.67
CA VAL A 133 12.44 -8.54 -5.13
C VAL A 133 13.02 -7.26 -5.72
N ARG A 134 12.28 -6.62 -6.64
CA ARG A 134 12.70 -5.40 -7.33
C ARG A 134 11.52 -4.62 -7.89
N SER A 135 11.78 -3.37 -8.25
CA SER A 135 10.90 -2.45 -8.96
C SER A 135 11.60 -1.83 -10.15
N ASP A 136 10.88 -1.73 -11.25
CA ASP A 136 11.29 -1.11 -12.51
C ASP A 136 10.24 -0.09 -12.91
N PHE A 137 10.66 1.09 -13.37
CA PHE A 137 9.79 2.16 -13.85
C PHE A 137 9.71 2.17 -15.36
N TYR A 138 8.54 2.53 -15.87
CA TYR A 138 8.20 2.43 -17.28
C TYR A 138 7.51 3.69 -17.78
N ALA A 139 7.88 4.11 -18.99
CA ALA A 139 7.40 5.34 -19.62
C ALA A 139 5.92 5.25 -20.01
N ASP A 140 5.39 4.04 -20.22
CA ASP A 140 3.99 3.80 -20.52
C ASP A 140 3.28 3.06 -19.39
N PHE A 141 1.94 2.99 -19.47
CA PHE A 141 1.15 2.19 -18.55
C PHE A 141 1.43 0.69 -18.72
N TRP A 142 0.98 -0.13 -17.78
CA TRP A 142 1.06 -1.60 -17.85
C TRP A 142 2.49 -2.18 -17.75
N GLY A 143 3.46 -1.37 -17.33
CA GLY A 143 4.86 -1.76 -17.22
C GLY A 143 5.52 -1.94 -18.58
N GLU A 144 5.23 -1.03 -19.52
CA GLU A 144 5.68 -1.10 -20.92
C GLU A 144 6.46 0.15 -21.35
N GLY A 145 7.14 0.06 -22.50
CA GLY A 145 7.92 1.15 -23.06
C GLY A 145 9.32 1.25 -22.45
N ILE A 146 9.90 2.46 -22.47
CA ILE A 146 11.26 2.72 -21.98
C ILE A 146 11.31 2.38 -20.49
N ARG A 147 12.30 1.56 -20.10
CA ARG A 147 12.50 1.08 -18.74
C ARG A 147 13.67 1.78 -18.06
N THR A 148 13.52 2.09 -16.79
CA THR A 148 14.63 2.44 -15.88
C THR A 148 14.46 1.76 -14.53
N ALA A 149 15.54 1.61 -13.78
CA ALA A 149 15.53 0.95 -12.47
C ALA A 149 16.45 1.69 -11.50
N PRO A 150 16.09 1.79 -10.21
CA PRO A 150 17.00 2.26 -9.18
C PRO A 150 18.30 1.43 -9.16
N LYS A 151 19.44 2.12 -9.01
CA LYS A 151 20.79 1.49 -8.96
C LYS A 151 20.95 0.53 -7.79
N ARG A 152 20.25 0.79 -6.68
CA ARG A 152 20.22 -0.07 -5.49
C ARG A 152 18.79 -0.46 -5.18
N GLN A 153 18.57 -1.76 -5.00
CA GLN A 153 17.27 -2.31 -4.65
C GLN A 153 17.43 -3.27 -3.48
N SER A 154 16.54 -3.15 -2.50
CA SER A 154 16.47 -4.07 -1.38
C SER A 154 15.31 -5.02 -1.57
N GLN A 155 15.57 -6.29 -1.24
CA GLN A 155 14.50 -7.26 -1.12
C GLN A 155 13.83 -7.09 0.24
N HIS A 156 12.51 -7.23 0.27
CA HIS A 156 11.74 -7.16 1.50
C HIS A 156 10.69 -8.27 1.51
N THR A 157 10.68 -9.05 2.58
CA THR A 157 9.75 -10.16 2.77
C THR A 157 8.81 -9.84 3.93
N ILE A 158 7.52 -10.01 3.69
CA ILE A 158 6.48 -9.93 4.71
C ILE A 158 5.74 -11.26 4.80
N THR A 159 5.16 -11.55 5.96
CA THR A 159 4.15 -12.61 6.07
C THR A 159 2.79 -11.99 5.79
N LEU A 160 2.08 -12.55 4.79
CA LEU A 160 0.76 -12.05 4.41
C LEU A 160 -0.23 -12.23 5.56
N GLN A 161 -0.92 -11.16 5.90
CA GLN A 161 -1.93 -11.19 6.96
C GLN A 161 -3.27 -11.67 6.39
N PRO A 162 -3.97 -12.57 7.10
CA PRO A 162 -5.30 -13.00 6.70
C PRO A 162 -6.22 -11.81 6.40
N GLN A 163 -7.14 -11.98 5.45
CA GLN A 163 -8.09 -10.96 4.98
C GLN A 163 -7.49 -9.75 4.24
N SER A 164 -6.16 -9.63 4.11
CA SER A 164 -5.56 -8.63 3.21
C SER A 164 -5.77 -9.01 1.74
N SER A 165 -5.79 -8.02 0.84
CA SER A 165 -5.92 -8.26 -0.61
C SER A 165 -4.79 -9.12 -1.17
N LEU A 166 -3.56 -8.91 -0.70
CA LEU A 166 -2.41 -9.73 -1.09
C LEU A 166 -2.51 -11.17 -0.55
N TYR A 167 -3.11 -11.37 0.63
CA TYR A 167 -3.38 -12.72 1.14
C TYR A 167 -4.41 -13.45 0.27
N ILE A 168 -5.53 -12.80 -0.08
CA ILE A 168 -6.55 -13.37 -0.95
C ILE A 168 -5.96 -13.70 -2.33
N LEU A 169 -5.15 -12.80 -2.90
CA LEU A 169 -4.40 -13.06 -4.12
C LEU A 169 -3.52 -14.30 -3.95
N GLY A 170 -2.78 -14.38 -2.84
CA GLY A 170 -1.89 -15.49 -2.55
C GLY A 170 -2.63 -16.81 -2.50
N GLU A 171 -3.76 -16.87 -1.82
CA GLU A 171 -4.64 -18.06 -1.79
C GLU A 171 -5.08 -18.49 -3.19
N VAL A 172 -5.52 -17.54 -4.02
CA VAL A 172 -5.96 -17.84 -5.40
C VAL A 172 -4.79 -18.36 -6.25
N ILE A 173 -3.62 -17.69 -6.20
CA ILE A 173 -2.43 -18.13 -6.94
C ILE A 173 -2.01 -19.52 -6.47
N CYS A 174 -1.91 -19.74 -5.17
CA CYS A 174 -1.48 -21.01 -4.61
C CYS A 174 -2.47 -22.14 -4.92
N ALA A 175 -3.79 -21.90 -4.84
CA ALA A 175 -4.79 -22.91 -5.18
C ALA A 175 -4.71 -23.39 -6.65
N ASN A 176 -4.28 -22.51 -7.57
CA ASN A 176 -4.20 -22.83 -9.00
C ASN A 176 -2.83 -23.36 -9.42
N MET A 177 -1.76 -22.84 -8.83
CA MET A 177 -0.38 -23.07 -9.30
C MET A 177 0.39 -24.05 -8.41
N TYR A 178 0.09 -24.11 -7.11
CA TYR A 178 0.81 -24.95 -6.17
C TYR A 178 0.25 -26.37 -6.17
N ARG A 179 1.04 -27.32 -6.67
CA ARG A 179 0.73 -28.76 -6.60
C ARG A 179 1.56 -29.38 -5.49
N ARG A 180 0.94 -29.66 -4.34
CA ARG A 180 1.54 -30.54 -3.32
C ARG A 180 1.75 -31.91 -3.95
N LYS A 181 3.00 -32.33 -4.08
CA LYS A 181 3.36 -33.70 -4.43
C LYS A 181 3.37 -34.56 -3.18
#